data_AF-A0AA48R9X4-F1
#
_entry.id   AF-A0AA48R9X4-F1
#
_cell.length_a   1.000
_cell.length_b   1.000
_cell.length_c   1.000
_cell.angle_alpha   90.00
_cell.angle_beta   90.00
_cell.angle_gamma   90.00
#
_symmetry.space_group_name_H-M   'P 1'
#
loop_
_entity.id
_entity.type
_entity.pdbx_description
1 polymer ?
#
loop_
_entity_poly.entity_id
_entity_poly.type
_entity_poly.pdbx_seq_one_letter_code
_entity_poly.pdbx_strand_id
1 'polypeptide(L)'
;MIQPRAPLLAVFALWGALPDAQAQESPKDVIAAHLRLQGYSCDAPKSARRDIRASRPDEAVWLIDCRNARYRVRLVPNMADVIEPL
;
A
#
# COMPACT_ATOMS: atom_id res chain seq x y z
N MET A 1 -43.75 -5.82 13.83
CA MET A 1 -44.00 -7.18 14.36
C MET A 1 -42.70 -7.95 14.11
N ILE A 2 -41.84 -8.29 15.06
CA ILE A 2 -41.97 -8.66 16.47
C ILE A 2 -40.64 -8.30 17.16
N GLN A 3 -40.73 -7.62 18.30
CA GLN A 3 -39.68 -7.55 19.33
C GLN A 3 -40.13 -8.48 20.47
N PRO A 4 -39.30 -9.42 20.96
CA PRO A 4 -39.58 -10.10 22.22
C PRO A 4 -38.87 -9.39 23.39
N ARG A 5 -39.65 -9.05 24.42
CA ARG A 5 -39.22 -8.44 25.68
C ARG A 5 -38.63 -9.51 26.63
N ALA A 6 -37.30 -9.48 26.81
CA ALA A 6 -36.51 -9.93 27.99
C ALA A 6 -36.74 -11.38 28.52
N PRO A 7 -35.92 -11.95 29.46
CA PRO A 7 -34.78 -11.38 30.16
C PRO A 7 -33.54 -12.31 30.27
N LEU A 8 -32.45 -11.74 30.79
CA LEU A 8 -31.42 -12.36 31.65
C LEU A 8 -30.63 -13.58 31.11
N LEU A 9 -29.31 -13.37 31.06
CA LEU A 9 -28.23 -14.37 31.01
C LEU A 9 -28.06 -15.09 29.66
N ALA A 10 -27.70 -14.32 28.62
CA ALA A 10 -27.01 -14.88 27.47
C ALA A 10 -25.50 -14.93 27.77
N VAL A 11 -25.00 -16.14 28.00
CA VAL A 11 -23.58 -16.49 27.84
C VAL A 11 -23.11 -15.85 26.54
N PHE A 12 -22.16 -14.91 26.62
CA PHE A 12 -21.55 -14.31 25.45
C PHE A 12 -20.84 -15.41 24.68
N ALA A 13 -21.53 -15.95 23.67
CA ALA A 13 -20.97 -16.86 22.70
C ALA A 13 -19.72 -16.21 22.13
N LEU A 14 -18.62 -16.95 22.23
CA LEU A 14 -17.31 -16.61 21.70
C LEU A 14 -17.44 -16.22 20.23
N TRP A 15 -17.55 -14.92 19.97
CA TRP A 15 -17.22 -14.36 18.66
C TRP A 15 -15.72 -14.56 18.48
N GLY A 16 -15.36 -15.68 17.86
CA GLY A 16 -14.03 -15.87 17.32
C GLY A 16 -13.76 -14.76 16.32
N ALA A 17 -12.99 -13.77 16.73
CA ALA A 17 -12.35 -12.85 15.79
C ALA A 17 -11.39 -13.71 14.96
N LEU A 18 -11.79 -14.04 13.74
CA LEU A 18 -10.83 -14.50 12.74
C LEU A 18 -9.85 -13.33 12.54
N PRO A 19 -8.54 -13.53 12.70
CA PRO A 19 -7.58 -12.52 12.31
C PRO A 19 -7.65 -12.40 10.78
N ASP A 20 -8.27 -11.34 10.28
CA ASP A 20 -8.02 -10.89 8.92
C ASP A 20 -6.54 -10.55 8.83
N ALA A 21 -5.75 -11.50 8.32
CA ALA A 21 -4.37 -11.26 7.92
C ALA A 21 -4.39 -10.36 6.67
N GLN A 22 -4.72 -9.08 6.87
CA GLN A 22 -4.55 -8.08 5.84
C GLN A 22 -3.05 -7.95 5.60
N ALA A 23 -2.55 -8.56 4.52
CA ALA A 23 -1.17 -8.42 4.10
C ALA A 23 -0.89 -6.92 3.95
N GLN A 24 -0.08 -6.37 4.86
CA GLN A 24 0.31 -4.97 4.79
C GLN A 24 1.02 -4.75 3.45
N GLU A 25 0.40 -4.00 2.54
CA GLU A 25 1.02 -3.70 1.25
C GLU A 25 2.38 -3.03 1.49
N SER A 26 3.43 -3.64 0.95
CA SER A 26 4.78 -3.11 1.14
C SER A 26 5.02 -1.94 0.18
N PRO A 27 5.87 -0.95 0.52
CA PRO A 27 6.09 0.21 -0.33
C PRO A 27 6.48 -0.13 -1.78
N LYS A 28 7.24 -1.21 -1.97
CA LYS A 28 7.65 -1.66 -3.30
C LYS A 28 6.48 -2.14 -4.15
N ASP A 29 5.45 -2.72 -3.54
CA ASP A 29 4.30 -3.25 -4.26
C ASP A 29 3.36 -2.11 -4.67
N VAL A 30 3.13 -1.16 -3.75
CA VAL A 30 2.35 0.06 -4.00
C VAL A 30 2.98 0.90 -5.12
N ILE A 31 4.28 1.19 -5.01
CA ILE A 31 4.99 2.01 -6.02
C ILE A 31 5.02 1.27 -7.37
N ALA A 32 5.26 -0.03 -7.38
CA ALA A 32 5.23 -0.81 -8.62
C ALA A 32 3.84 -0.81 -9.27
N ALA A 33 2.75 -0.86 -8.49
CA ALA A 33 1.40 -0.76 -9.01
C ALA A 33 1.19 0.61 -9.70
N HIS A 34 1.65 1.69 -9.08
CA HIS A 34 1.51 3.03 -9.64
C HIS A 34 2.35 3.24 -10.91
N LEU A 35 3.57 2.71 -10.97
CA LEU A 35 4.37 2.67 -12.19
C LEU A 35 3.59 2.04 -13.35
N ARG A 36 2.99 0.87 -13.11
CA ARG A 36 2.23 0.14 -14.14
C ARG A 36 0.96 0.88 -14.57
N LEU A 37 0.27 1.54 -13.63
CA LEU A 37 -0.89 2.39 -13.94
C LEU A 37 -0.53 3.55 -14.88
N GLN A 38 0.71 4.03 -14.82
CA GLN A 38 1.24 5.06 -15.72
C GLN A 38 1.92 4.52 -16.99
N GLY A 39 1.88 3.19 -17.20
CA GLY A 39 2.47 2.56 -18.40
C GLY A 39 3.96 2.21 -18.29
N TYR A 40 4.58 2.35 -17.12
CA TYR A 40 5.96 1.94 -16.89
C TYR A 40 6.03 0.47 -16.49
N SER A 41 6.97 -0.28 -17.09
CA SER A 41 7.20 -1.68 -16.73
C SER A 41 7.94 -1.78 -15.40
N CYS A 42 7.41 -2.56 -14.47
CA CYS A 42 8.12 -2.96 -13.25
C CYS A 42 7.68 -4.37 -12.86
N ASP A 43 8.40 -5.39 -13.28
CA ASP A 43 8.06 -6.78 -13.01
C ASP A 43 8.79 -7.29 -11.78
N ALA A 44 8.09 -8.06 -10.93
CA ALA A 44 8.62 -8.63 -9.70
C ALA A 44 9.47 -7.62 -8.87
N PRO A 45 8.82 -6.63 -8.21
CA PRO A 45 9.53 -5.60 -7.45
C PRO A 45 10.40 -6.23 -6.34
N LYS A 46 11.70 -5.95 -6.41
CA LYS A 46 12.71 -6.51 -5.51
C LYS A 46 12.86 -5.66 -4.26
N SER A 47 12.94 -4.34 -4.42
CA SER A 47 13.08 -3.40 -3.31
C SER A 47 12.57 -2.01 -3.65
N ALA A 48 12.16 -1.26 -2.63
CA ALA A 48 11.93 0.18 -2.71
C ALA A 48 12.54 0.84 -1.47
N ARG A 49 13.33 1.88 -1.68
CA ARG A 49 13.97 2.65 -0.60
C ARG A 49 13.69 4.13 -0.79
N ARG A 50 13.37 4.81 0.30
CA ARG A 50 13.16 6.25 0.28
C ARG A 50 14.49 6.96 0.06
N ASP A 51 14.54 7.86 -0.92
CA ASP A 51 15.65 8.78 -1.11
C ASP A 51 15.45 9.98 -0.18
N ILE A 52 16.04 9.91 1.01
CA ILE A 52 15.89 10.93 2.06
C ILE A 52 16.43 12.28 1.61
N ARG A 53 17.45 12.31 0.74
CA ARG A 53 18.05 13.57 0.27
C ARG A 53 17.17 14.28 -0.75
N ALA A 54 16.46 13.51 -1.58
CA ALA A 54 15.54 14.06 -2.58
C ALA A 54 14.11 14.27 -2.04
N SER A 55 13.76 13.65 -0.90
CA SER A 55 12.43 13.77 -0.30
C SER A 55 12.23 15.08 0.45
N ARG A 56 10.99 15.58 0.44
CA ARG A 56 10.48 16.69 1.25
C ARG A 56 9.29 16.21 2.09
N PRO A 57 8.81 16.97 3.10
CA PRO A 57 7.72 16.53 3.99
C PRO A 57 6.45 16.08 3.25
N ASP A 58 6.13 16.74 2.16
CA ASP A 58 4.94 16.56 1.32
C ASP A 58 5.24 15.85 -0.01
N GLU A 59 6.51 15.55 -0.28
CA GLU A 59 6.95 15.00 -1.57
C GLU A 59 7.95 13.87 -1.34
N ALA A 60 7.45 12.63 -1.34
CA ALA A 60 8.25 11.45 -1.12
C ALA A 60 8.97 11.03 -2.39
N VAL A 61 10.29 10.86 -2.32
CA VAL A 61 11.09 10.29 -3.42
C VAL A 61 11.53 8.88 -3.05
N TRP A 62 11.35 7.95 -3.98
CA TRP A 62 11.68 6.54 -3.83
C TRP A 62 12.58 6.06 -4.96
N LEU A 63 13.51 5.18 -4.62
CA LEU A 63 14.30 4.40 -5.56
C LEU A 63 13.73 2.98 -5.54
N ILE A 64 13.18 2.53 -6.66
CA ILE A 64 12.58 1.20 -6.79
C ILE A 64 13.39 0.36 -7.77
N ASP A 65 13.65 -0.87 -7.37
CA ASP A 65 14.34 -1.89 -8.16
C ASP A 65 13.36 -3.02 -8.49
N CYS A 66 13.15 -3.23 -9.79
CA CYS A 66 12.34 -4.30 -10.34
C CYS A 66 13.26 -5.33 -11.02
N ARG A 67 12.70 -6.43 -11.51
CA ARG A 67 13.48 -7.41 -12.26
C ARG A 67 14.06 -6.85 -13.55
N ASN A 68 13.29 -6.02 -14.24
CA ASN A 68 13.55 -5.52 -15.59
C ASN A 68 13.88 -4.02 -15.65
N ALA A 69 13.73 -3.29 -14.56
CA ALA A 69 13.89 -1.84 -14.56
C ALA A 69 14.23 -1.29 -13.17
N ARG A 70 14.81 -0.09 -13.15
CA ARG A 70 15.05 0.68 -11.94
C ARG A 70 14.62 2.13 -12.18
N TYR A 71 13.96 2.71 -11.19
CA TYR A 71 13.41 4.07 -11.30
C TYR A 71 13.65 4.88 -10.04
N ARG A 72 13.74 6.21 -10.23
CA ARG A 72 13.43 7.19 -9.20
C ARG A 72 11.98 7.64 -9.41
N VAL A 73 11.19 7.56 -8.35
CA VAL A 73 9.76 7.90 -8.36
C VAL A 73 9.51 8.98 -7.33
N ARG A 74 8.93 10.09 -7.75
CA ARG A 74 8.58 11.23 -6.91
C ARG A 74 7.06 11.31 -6.81
N LEU A 75 6.55 11.00 -5.63
CA LEU A 75 5.11 11.01 -5.34
C LEU A 75 4.67 12.47 -5.17
N VAL A 76 3.84 12.95 -6.09
CA VAL A 76 3.33 14.33 -6.08
C VAL A 76 1.84 14.29 -5.71
N PRO A 77 1.42 14.93 -4.61
CA PRO A 77 0.02 14.93 -4.20
C PRO A 77 -0.92 15.47 -5.29
N ASN A 78 -2.06 14.80 -5.50
CA ASN A 78 -3.09 15.18 -6.48
C ASN A 78 -2.62 15.24 -7.95
N MET A 79 -1.48 14.63 -8.26
CA MET A 79 -0.92 14.54 -9.61
C MET A 79 -0.40 13.12 -9.86
N ALA A 80 -0.06 12.83 -11.11
CA ALA A 80 0.69 11.61 -11.43
C ALA A 80 2.11 11.70 -10.85
N ASP A 81 2.68 10.55 -10.46
CA ASP A 81 4.06 10.52 -9.97
C ASP A 81 5.02 10.91 -11.09
N VAL A 82 6.09 11.60 -10.73
CA VAL A 82 7.17 11.89 -11.67
C VAL A 82 8.17 10.74 -11.63
N ILE A 83 8.39 10.11 -12.79
CA ILE A 83 9.16 8.88 -12.93
C ILE A 83 10.40 9.15 -13.79
N GLU A 84 11.57 8.83 -13.27
CA GLU A 84 12.86 8.93 -13.95
C GLU A 84 13.53 7.55 -14.01
N PRO A 85 13.92 7.04 -15.19
CA PRO A 85 14.76 5.84 -15.30
C PRO A 85 16.13 6.05 -14.65
N LEU A 86 16.70 4.99 -14.07
CA LEU A 86 18.02 4.96 -13.44
C LEU A 86 18.99 4.00 -14.14
#